data_AF-A0A411X296-F1
#
_entry.id   AF-A0A411X296-F1
#
_cell.length_a   1.000
_cell.length_b   1.000
_cell.length_c   1.000
_cell.angle_alpha   90.00
_cell.angle_beta   90.00
_cell.angle_gamma   90.00
#
_symmetry.space_group_name_H-M   'P 1'
#
loop_
_entity.id
_entity.type
_entity.pdbx_description
1 polymer ?
#
loop_
_entity_poly.entity_id
_entity_poly.type
_entity_poly.pdbx_seq_one_letter_code
_entity_poly.pdbx_strand_id
1 'polypeptide(L)'
;MPGENATEPSHIPRSSAPQVWTATVAETKFYWYDLLVDGSPLPDFRDPVGRYLRRMQFAIDGTMEKRLLYFLVARPRLRFDLQRSVSWSFFSLKLTIPVLIGAEERKSTITIDLDVPFEATYKKPLVQVQDKFLLLNWGALVETLSIHDLVQRYDTGLAFPGTVLYVGQTHDPAGRLAKGHHMAVNRARDAGMVESDMFLLIQRFDVKVETAATDLSEEASMRTHVDLLEGALIGYFEGPTSRLRSEIELGNRRDHLAELQYTYFLTKLTVDLGFQGADGFYDLESPQAGRSRRHLFECSFTAGAPVIQRLADNARPLPALRA
;
A
#
# COMPACT_ATOMS: atom_id res chain seq x y z
N MET A 1 24.65 26.50 42.23
CA MET A 1 23.38 26.73 41.51
C MET A 1 23.13 25.54 40.59
N PRO A 2 22.52 24.45 41.08
CA PRO A 2 21.85 23.48 40.21
C PRO A 2 20.52 24.11 39.77
N GLY A 3 19.97 23.96 38.56
CA GLY A 3 20.00 22.81 37.66
C GLY A 3 18.57 22.28 37.54
N GLU A 4 17.63 23.06 36.98
CA GLU A 4 16.25 22.64 36.72
C GLU A 4 16.01 22.62 35.20
N ASN A 5 16.41 21.52 34.57
CA ASN A 5 15.76 21.07 33.33
C ASN A 5 14.72 20.03 33.76
N ALA A 6 13.59 20.51 34.27
CA ALA A 6 12.40 19.68 34.40
C ALA A 6 11.84 19.46 32.99
N THR A 7 12.10 18.29 32.43
CA THR A 7 11.39 17.82 31.24
C THR A 7 9.95 17.55 31.68
N GLU A 8 9.06 18.54 31.51
CA GLU A 8 7.64 18.32 31.75
C GLU A 8 7.18 17.14 30.89
N PRO A 9 6.51 16.12 31.47
CA PRO A 9 5.93 15.05 30.68
C PRO A 9 4.88 15.69 29.77
N SER A 10 5.07 15.52 28.47
CA SER A 10 4.06 15.80 27.45
C SER A 10 2.78 15.05 27.84
N HIS A 11 1.84 15.75 28.47
CA HIS A 11 0.54 15.20 28.79
C HIS A 11 -0.19 14.98 27.47
N ILE A 12 -0.42 13.71 27.11
CA ILE A 12 -1.31 13.38 25.99
C ILE A 12 -2.66 14.01 26.34
N PRO A 13 -3.18 14.94 25.51
CA PRO A 13 -4.44 15.57 25.81
C PRO A 13 -5.53 14.49 25.85
N ARG A 14 -6.26 14.46 26.96
CA ARG A 14 -7.29 13.48 27.22
C ARG A 14 -8.63 14.07 26.79
N SER A 15 -9.43 13.31 26.06
CA SER A 15 -10.76 13.80 25.69
C SER A 15 -11.71 13.74 26.88
N SER A 16 -12.56 14.76 26.97
CA SER A 16 -13.60 14.89 27.99
C SER A 16 -14.94 14.31 27.53
N ALA A 17 -15.10 14.00 26.23
CA ALA A 17 -16.34 13.50 25.65
C ALA A 17 -16.11 12.27 24.74
N PRO A 18 -17.11 11.39 24.59
CA PRO A 18 -17.05 10.26 23.67
C PRO A 18 -16.78 10.70 22.22
N GLN A 19 -15.89 9.98 21.53
CA GLN A 19 -15.55 10.24 20.14
C GLN A 19 -16.00 9.09 19.22
N VAL A 20 -16.43 9.45 18.01
CA VAL A 20 -16.69 8.55 16.88
C VAL A 20 -15.83 8.96 15.71
N TRP A 21 -15.02 8.05 15.20
CA TRP A 21 -14.08 8.33 14.12
C TRP A 21 -14.53 7.68 12.82
N THR A 22 -14.35 8.39 11.71
CA THR A 22 -14.44 7.84 10.36
C THR A 22 -13.11 8.05 9.65
N ALA A 23 -12.48 6.97 9.22
CA ALA A 23 -11.30 7.00 8.39
C ALA A 23 -11.63 6.60 6.95
N THR A 24 -11.25 7.46 6.01
CA THR A 24 -11.41 7.24 4.57
C THR A 24 -10.07 7.38 3.86
N VAL A 25 -9.84 6.59 2.81
CA VAL A 25 -8.61 6.70 2.00
C VAL A 25 -8.57 8.07 1.31
N ALA A 26 -7.48 8.80 1.54
CA ALA A 26 -7.22 10.10 0.93
C ALA A 26 -6.22 10.01 -0.24
N GLU A 27 -5.19 9.15 -0.08
CA GLU A 27 -4.21 8.84 -1.11
C GLU A 27 -3.85 7.36 -1.01
N THR A 28 -3.54 6.74 -2.15
CA THR A 28 -3.14 5.34 -2.19
C THR A 28 -2.20 5.06 -3.35
N LYS A 29 -1.19 4.21 -3.13
CA LYS A 29 -0.26 3.80 -4.18
C LYS A 29 0.34 2.43 -3.91
N PHE A 30 0.45 1.62 -4.96
CA PHE A 30 1.17 0.37 -4.94
C PHE A 30 2.64 0.58 -5.34
N TYR A 31 3.54 -0.10 -4.64
CA TYR A 31 4.95 -0.21 -4.97
C TYR A 31 5.35 -1.68 -4.99
N TRP A 32 5.96 -2.13 -6.08
CA TRP A 32 6.40 -3.52 -6.21
C TRP A 32 7.64 -3.77 -5.34
N TYR A 33 7.43 -4.39 -4.19
CA TYR A 33 8.43 -4.53 -3.12
C TYR A 33 9.61 -5.42 -3.52
N ASP A 34 9.37 -6.48 -4.30
CA ASP A 34 10.46 -7.39 -4.72
C ASP A 34 11.53 -6.69 -5.56
N LEU A 35 11.19 -5.59 -6.23
CA LEU A 35 12.17 -4.78 -6.95
C LEU A 35 13.18 -4.09 -6.03
N LEU A 36 12.86 -3.93 -4.74
CA LEU A 36 13.78 -3.41 -3.72
C LEU A 36 14.57 -4.51 -3.05
N VAL A 37 13.92 -5.65 -2.76
CA VAL A 37 14.54 -6.77 -2.03
C VAL A 37 15.55 -7.52 -2.89
N ASP A 38 15.21 -7.79 -4.16
CA ASP A 38 16.05 -8.59 -5.06
C ASP A 38 17.15 -7.74 -5.75
N GLY A 39 17.29 -6.46 -5.38
CA GLY A 39 18.17 -5.52 -6.06
C GLY A 39 19.65 -5.84 -5.87
N SER A 40 20.31 -6.30 -6.95
CA SER A 40 21.74 -6.02 -7.18
C SER A 40 22.03 -4.53 -6.97
N PRO A 41 23.27 -4.12 -6.61
CA PRO A 41 23.58 -2.71 -6.30
C PRO A 41 22.93 -1.78 -7.32
N LEU A 42 22.13 -0.83 -6.81
CA LEU A 42 21.27 0.05 -7.59
C LEU A 42 21.95 0.44 -8.90
N PRO A 43 21.38 0.09 -10.07
CA PRO A 43 22.00 0.39 -11.35
C PRO A 43 22.35 1.88 -11.45
N ASP A 44 23.34 2.20 -12.29
CA ASP A 44 23.79 3.57 -12.53
C ASP A 44 22.60 4.49 -12.85
N PHE A 45 22.65 5.76 -12.45
CA PHE A 45 21.58 6.75 -12.74
C PHE A 45 21.35 6.96 -14.24
N ARG A 46 22.35 6.57 -15.04
CA ARG A 46 22.34 6.55 -16.50
C ARG A 46 21.45 5.43 -17.06
N ASP A 47 21.23 4.36 -16.30
CA ASP A 47 20.31 3.28 -16.65
C ASP A 47 18.85 3.69 -16.34
N PRO A 48 17.94 3.64 -17.34
CA PRO A 48 16.51 3.89 -17.13
C PRO A 48 15.88 3.04 -16.01
N VAL A 49 16.29 1.77 -15.85
CA VAL A 49 15.79 0.90 -14.78
C VAL A 49 16.31 1.37 -13.42
N GLY A 50 17.61 1.69 -13.31
CA GLY A 50 18.18 2.29 -12.10
C GLY A 50 17.44 3.56 -11.66
N ARG A 51 17.08 4.44 -12.61
CA ARG A 51 16.28 5.65 -12.32
C ARG A 51 14.88 5.31 -11.83
N TYR A 52 14.22 4.31 -12.42
CA TYR A 52 12.92 3.82 -11.95
C TYR A 52 12.99 3.37 -10.49
N LEU A 53 13.95 2.50 -10.15
CA LEU A 53 14.11 1.96 -8.80
C LEU A 53 14.40 3.05 -7.77
N ARG A 54 15.27 4.02 -8.09
CA ARG A 54 15.55 5.15 -7.19
C ARG A 54 14.33 6.03 -6.95
N ARG A 55 13.53 6.32 -7.99
CA ARG A 55 12.28 7.09 -7.82
C ARG A 55 11.29 6.36 -6.89
N MET A 56 11.18 5.04 -7.04
CA MET A 56 10.36 4.23 -6.14
C MET A 56 10.88 4.30 -4.69
N GLN A 57 12.19 4.11 -4.49
CA GLN A 57 12.81 4.20 -3.16
C GLN A 57 12.57 5.58 -2.52
N PHE A 58 12.83 6.67 -3.23
CA PHE A 58 12.59 8.02 -2.72
C PHE A 58 11.11 8.27 -2.41
N ALA A 59 10.20 7.74 -3.22
CA ALA A 59 8.77 7.88 -2.97
C ALA A 59 8.35 7.17 -1.67
N ILE A 60 8.91 5.99 -1.39
CA ILE A 60 8.66 5.26 -0.14
C ILE A 60 9.32 5.98 1.04
N ASP A 61 10.57 6.42 0.90
CA ASP A 61 11.28 7.20 1.94
C ASP A 61 10.48 8.46 2.33
N GLY A 62 9.95 9.19 1.35
CA GLY A 62 9.11 10.37 1.58
C GLY A 62 7.79 10.10 2.30
N THR A 63 7.38 8.83 2.44
CA THR A 63 6.19 8.46 3.23
C THR A 63 6.50 8.22 4.70
N MET A 64 7.77 8.05 5.07
CA MET A 64 8.18 7.66 6.42
C MET A 64 7.96 8.77 7.45
N GLU A 65 8.23 10.02 7.06
CA GLU A 65 7.98 11.21 7.89
C GLU A 65 6.49 11.42 8.15
N LYS A 66 5.65 11.05 7.18
CA LYS A 66 4.19 11.19 7.23
C LYS A 66 3.51 10.09 8.06
N ARG A 67 4.23 9.05 8.48
CA ARG A 67 3.71 7.90 9.25
C ARG A 67 2.46 7.29 8.61
N LEU A 68 2.53 7.00 7.31
CA LEU A 68 1.40 6.40 6.59
C LEU A 68 1.22 4.92 6.96
N LEU A 69 0.07 4.36 6.60
CA LEU A 69 -0.18 2.92 6.71
C LEU A 69 0.24 2.23 5.41
N TYR A 70 0.68 0.99 5.52
CA TYR A 70 0.88 0.12 4.37
C TYR A 70 0.31 -1.27 4.59
N PHE A 71 -0.10 -1.90 3.48
CA PHE A 71 -0.36 -3.33 3.41
C PHE A 71 0.73 -4.01 2.59
N LEU A 72 1.25 -5.12 3.10
CA LEU A 72 1.98 -6.07 2.27
C LEU A 72 0.94 -6.93 1.54
N VAL A 73 0.92 -6.82 0.22
CA VAL A 73 -0.06 -7.47 -0.64
C VAL A 73 0.65 -8.45 -1.57
N ALA A 74 0.25 -9.71 -1.54
CA ALA A 74 0.70 -10.72 -2.50
C ALA A 74 -0.22 -10.74 -3.71
N ARG A 75 0.37 -10.88 -4.90
CA ARG A 75 -0.36 -11.09 -6.16
C ARG A 75 0.30 -12.19 -6.97
N PRO A 76 -0.43 -12.85 -7.89
CA PRO A 76 0.17 -13.81 -8.81
C PRO A 76 1.39 -13.20 -9.52
N ARG A 77 2.48 -13.96 -9.55
CA ARG A 77 3.71 -13.56 -10.24
C ARG A 77 3.42 -13.24 -11.71
N LEU A 78 3.95 -12.13 -12.20
CA LEU A 78 3.77 -11.71 -13.59
C LEU A 78 5.13 -11.35 -14.21
N ARG A 79 5.49 -11.97 -15.33
CA ARG A 79 6.75 -11.69 -16.05
C ARG A 79 6.51 -11.51 -17.54
N PHE A 80 7.40 -10.80 -18.21
CA PHE A 80 7.38 -10.75 -19.67
C PHE A 80 7.90 -12.07 -20.25
N ASP A 81 7.24 -12.59 -21.28
CA ASP A 81 7.70 -13.79 -21.98
C ASP A 81 8.79 -13.39 -22.99
N LEU A 82 10.05 -13.51 -22.59
CA LEU A 82 11.22 -13.16 -23.41
C LEU A 82 11.45 -14.10 -24.61
N GLN A 83 10.76 -15.24 -24.66
CA GLN A 83 10.86 -16.18 -25.79
C GLN A 83 9.98 -15.75 -26.97
N ARG A 84 9.00 -14.86 -26.74
CA ARG A 84 8.07 -14.39 -27.76
C ARG A 84 8.31 -12.92 -28.06
N SER A 85 8.30 -12.58 -29.34
CA SER A 85 8.44 -11.19 -29.78
C SER A 85 7.18 -10.37 -29.48
N VAL A 86 7.38 -9.10 -29.10
CA VAL A 86 6.31 -8.11 -29.12
C VAL A 86 5.84 -7.84 -30.56
N SER A 87 4.60 -7.41 -30.71
CA SER A 87 4.03 -7.09 -32.02
C SER A 87 3.23 -5.80 -31.99
N TRP A 88 3.18 -5.13 -33.13
CA TRP A 88 2.42 -3.90 -33.31
C TRP A 88 1.21 -4.16 -34.19
N SER A 89 0.09 -3.50 -33.87
CA SER A 89 -1.03 -3.42 -34.79
C SER A 89 -0.65 -2.59 -36.02
N PHE A 90 -1.20 -2.96 -37.19
CA PHE A 90 -0.76 -2.44 -38.48
C PHE A 90 -1.05 -0.94 -38.70
N PHE A 91 -2.04 -0.37 -38.00
CA PHE A 91 -2.48 1.03 -38.18
C PHE A 91 -2.55 1.84 -36.87
N SER A 92 -2.01 1.33 -35.76
CA SER A 92 -2.10 2.02 -34.47
C SER A 92 -0.87 1.78 -33.60
N LEU A 93 -0.73 2.58 -32.55
CA LEU A 93 0.27 2.39 -31.50
C LEU A 93 -0.16 1.34 -30.46
N LYS A 94 -0.95 0.34 -30.90
CA LYS A 94 -1.31 -0.80 -30.07
C LYS A 94 -0.17 -1.81 -30.07
N LEU A 95 0.48 -1.91 -28.92
CA LEU A 95 1.57 -2.84 -28.65
C LEU A 95 1.02 -4.07 -27.94
N THR A 96 1.24 -5.24 -28.52
CA THR A 96 0.90 -6.54 -27.91
C THR A 96 2.17 -7.18 -27.35
N ILE A 97 2.15 -7.48 -26.06
CA ILE A 97 3.28 -7.93 -25.28
C ILE A 97 2.97 -9.31 -24.69
N PRO A 98 3.76 -10.34 -25.01
CA PRO A 98 3.68 -11.66 -24.39
C PRO A 98 4.01 -11.63 -22.89
N VAL A 99 3.23 -12.33 -22.07
CA VAL A 99 3.42 -12.40 -20.61
C VAL A 99 3.26 -13.82 -20.07
N LEU A 100 3.89 -14.09 -18.93
CA LEU A 100 3.80 -15.33 -18.14
C LEU A 100 3.12 -15.03 -16.82
N ILE A 101 2.11 -15.83 -16.46
CA ILE A 101 1.27 -15.63 -15.27
C ILE A 101 1.42 -16.79 -14.30
N GLY A 102 1.73 -16.47 -13.05
CA GLY A 102 1.85 -17.39 -11.92
C GLY A 102 3.10 -18.27 -11.97
N ALA A 103 3.20 -19.16 -10.98
CA ALA A 103 4.25 -20.17 -10.85
C ALA A 103 4.37 -21.08 -12.08
N GLU A 104 3.23 -21.42 -12.67
CA GLU A 104 3.13 -22.33 -13.82
C GLU A 104 3.50 -21.67 -15.15
N GLU A 105 3.89 -20.38 -15.12
CA GLU A 105 4.26 -19.60 -16.29
C GLU A 105 3.21 -19.66 -17.41
N ARG A 106 1.92 -19.56 -17.03
CA ARG A 106 0.83 -19.63 -17.99
C ARG A 106 0.96 -18.51 -19.02
N LYS A 107 1.14 -18.89 -20.28
CA LYS A 107 1.33 -17.97 -21.41
C LYS A 107 0.06 -17.16 -21.67
N SER A 108 0.22 -15.85 -21.80
CA SER A 108 -0.82 -14.91 -22.18
C SER A 108 -0.23 -13.74 -22.97
N THR A 109 -1.02 -12.71 -23.22
CA THR A 109 -0.61 -11.45 -23.83
C THR A 109 -1.37 -10.29 -23.19
N ILE A 110 -0.72 -9.13 -23.08
CA ILE A 110 -1.37 -7.85 -22.81
C ILE A 110 -1.29 -6.99 -24.06
N THR A 111 -2.35 -6.24 -24.35
CA THR A 111 -2.35 -5.25 -25.43
C THR A 111 -2.59 -3.89 -24.83
N ILE A 112 -1.67 -2.96 -25.08
CA ILE A 112 -1.73 -1.59 -24.58
C ILE A 112 -1.80 -0.63 -25.77
N ASP A 113 -2.56 0.45 -25.62
CA ASP A 113 -2.61 1.54 -26.59
C ASP A 113 -1.70 2.66 -26.10
N LEU A 114 -0.69 3.02 -26.89
CA LEU A 114 0.33 3.98 -26.47
C LEU A 114 0.05 5.36 -27.07
N ASP A 115 0.06 6.37 -26.20
CA ASP A 115 0.09 7.76 -26.61
C ASP A 115 1.54 8.22 -26.84
N VAL A 116 1.76 9.07 -27.84
CA VAL A 116 3.08 9.66 -28.11
C VAL A 116 3.36 10.74 -27.05
N PRO A 117 4.42 10.60 -26.22
CA PRO A 117 4.77 11.63 -25.25
C PRO A 117 5.13 12.96 -25.93
N PHE A 118 4.85 14.08 -25.26
CA PHE A 118 5.17 15.42 -25.79
C PHE A 118 6.66 15.60 -26.12
N GLU A 119 7.54 15.02 -25.30
CA GLU A 119 9.00 15.10 -25.47
C GLU A 119 9.57 14.06 -26.46
N ALA A 120 8.72 13.27 -27.13
CA ALA A 120 9.15 12.22 -28.03
C ALA A 120 9.70 12.80 -29.35
N THR A 121 10.84 12.25 -29.78
CA THR A 121 11.40 12.51 -31.12
C THR A 121 10.96 11.47 -32.14
N TYR A 122 10.53 10.29 -31.70
CA TYR A 122 9.99 9.24 -32.56
C TYR A 122 8.47 9.17 -32.44
N LYS A 123 7.78 8.90 -33.56
CA LYS A 123 6.33 8.63 -33.57
C LYS A 123 5.98 7.23 -33.06
N LYS A 124 6.97 6.34 -32.99
CA LYS A 124 6.84 4.96 -32.54
C LYS A 124 8.11 4.58 -31.78
N PRO A 125 8.03 4.06 -30.55
CA PRO A 125 9.21 3.80 -29.75
C PRO A 125 9.92 2.53 -30.19
N LEU A 126 11.23 2.47 -29.95
CA LEU A 126 11.95 1.20 -29.92
C LEU A 126 11.60 0.49 -28.61
N VAL A 127 11.19 -0.77 -28.72
CA VAL A 127 10.74 -1.56 -27.58
C VAL A 127 11.84 -2.51 -27.16
N GLN A 128 12.23 -2.44 -25.89
CA GLN A 128 13.10 -3.43 -25.27
C GLN A 128 12.35 -4.06 -24.10
N VAL A 129 12.38 -5.39 -24.05
CA VAL A 129 11.71 -6.17 -23.02
C VAL A 129 12.76 -6.86 -22.18
N GLN A 130 12.65 -6.71 -20.87
CA GLN A 130 13.42 -7.41 -19.84
C GLN A 130 12.43 -8.19 -18.95
N ASP A 131 12.93 -9.05 -18.06
CA ASP A 131 12.08 -9.93 -17.24
C ASP A 131 10.91 -9.20 -16.54
N LYS A 132 11.23 -8.10 -15.82
CA LYS A 132 10.27 -7.31 -15.04
C LYS A 132 9.89 -5.97 -15.70
N PHE A 133 10.63 -5.53 -16.73
CA PHE A 133 10.56 -4.17 -17.28
C PHE A 133 10.35 -4.13 -18.80
N LEU A 134 9.54 -3.17 -19.23
CA LEU A 134 9.41 -2.73 -20.61
C LEU A 134 10.04 -1.33 -20.74
N LEU A 135 10.98 -1.18 -21.66
CA LEU A 135 11.59 0.10 -21.99
C LEU A 135 11.06 0.55 -23.36
N LEU A 136 10.44 1.74 -23.37
CA LEU A 136 9.95 2.40 -24.56
C LEU A 136 10.86 3.59 -24.87
N ASN A 137 11.74 3.43 -25.86
CA ASN A 137 12.65 4.47 -26.28
C ASN A 137 12.03 5.32 -27.40
N TRP A 138 11.62 6.54 -27.05
CA TRP A 138 11.04 7.55 -27.92
C TRP A 138 12.10 8.50 -28.53
N GLY A 139 13.39 8.14 -28.40
CA GLY A 139 14.58 8.88 -28.83
C GLY A 139 15.12 9.78 -27.72
N ALA A 140 14.64 11.02 -27.60
CA ALA A 140 15.05 11.93 -26.52
C ALA A 140 14.60 11.49 -25.11
N LEU A 141 13.59 10.62 -25.04
CA LEU A 141 13.02 10.09 -23.80
C LEU A 141 13.02 8.56 -23.84
N VAL A 142 13.39 7.94 -22.71
CA VAL A 142 13.17 6.51 -22.47
C VAL A 142 12.21 6.37 -21.30
N GLU A 143 11.04 5.81 -21.57
CA GLU A 143 10.08 5.45 -20.55
C GLU A 143 10.36 4.01 -20.07
N THR A 144 10.32 3.81 -18.77
CA THR A 144 10.52 2.49 -18.13
C THR A 144 9.29 2.15 -17.33
N LEU A 145 8.66 1.03 -17.69
CA LEU A 145 7.45 0.52 -17.07
C LEU A 145 7.74 -0.86 -16.52
N SER A 146 7.41 -1.10 -15.26
CA SER A 146 7.32 -2.48 -14.78
C SER A 146 6.10 -3.15 -15.42
N ILE A 147 6.08 -4.48 -15.47
CA ILE A 147 4.90 -5.20 -15.97
C ILE A 147 3.63 -4.86 -15.17
N HIS A 148 3.77 -4.58 -13.87
CA HIS A 148 2.64 -4.18 -13.02
C HIS A 148 2.22 -2.72 -13.23
N ASP A 149 3.12 -1.83 -13.65
CA ASP A 149 2.71 -0.50 -14.14
C ASP A 149 1.78 -0.63 -15.35
N LEU A 150 2.04 -1.59 -16.24
CA LEU A 150 1.18 -1.81 -17.41
C LEU A 150 -0.21 -2.28 -16.99
N VAL A 151 -0.29 -3.21 -16.05
CA VAL A 151 -1.57 -3.73 -15.53
C VAL A 151 -2.36 -2.65 -14.78
N GLN A 152 -1.68 -1.72 -14.10
CA GLN A 152 -2.34 -0.60 -13.40
C GLN A 152 -2.80 0.53 -14.33
N ARG A 153 -2.04 0.82 -15.40
CA ARG A 153 -2.30 1.98 -16.26
C ARG A 153 -3.24 1.68 -17.43
N TYR A 154 -3.27 0.43 -17.87
CA TYR A 154 -4.01 0.02 -19.06
C TYR A 154 -5.03 -1.06 -18.72
N ASP A 155 -6.17 -1.04 -19.42
CA ASP A 155 -7.12 -2.15 -19.37
C ASP A 155 -6.55 -3.37 -20.11
N THR A 156 -5.84 -4.20 -19.36
CA THR A 156 -5.18 -5.42 -19.89
C THR A 156 -6.09 -6.65 -19.82
N GLY A 157 -7.28 -6.54 -19.22
CA GLY A 157 -8.13 -7.68 -18.89
C GLY A 157 -7.57 -8.62 -17.82
N LEU A 158 -6.40 -8.32 -17.23
CA LEU A 158 -5.78 -9.10 -16.16
C LEU A 158 -6.24 -8.59 -14.78
N ALA A 159 -7.28 -9.22 -14.22
CA ALA A 159 -7.78 -8.92 -12.88
C ALA A 159 -7.39 -10.02 -11.89
N PHE A 160 -6.34 -9.76 -11.10
CA PHE A 160 -5.94 -10.65 -9.99
C PHE A 160 -6.15 -9.90 -8.67
N PRO A 161 -6.96 -10.45 -7.74
CA PRO A 161 -7.08 -9.84 -6.42
C PRO A 161 -5.73 -9.91 -5.69
N GLY A 162 -5.50 -8.93 -4.83
CA GLY A 162 -4.36 -8.89 -3.93
C GLY A 162 -4.68 -9.51 -2.58
N THR A 163 -3.86 -10.42 -2.10
CA THR A 163 -3.99 -11.00 -0.76
C THR A 163 -3.18 -10.17 0.23
N VAL A 164 -3.85 -9.50 1.17
CA VAL A 164 -3.22 -8.77 2.27
C VAL A 164 -2.62 -9.79 3.25
N LEU A 165 -1.30 -9.72 3.42
CA LEU A 165 -0.54 -10.60 4.29
C LEU A 165 -0.17 -9.92 5.61
N TYR A 166 0.09 -8.61 5.58
CA TYR A 166 0.60 -7.86 6.73
C TYR A 166 0.18 -6.40 6.65
N VAL A 167 -0.12 -5.79 7.81
CA VAL A 167 -0.42 -4.37 7.96
C VAL A 167 0.66 -3.72 8.80
N GLY A 168 1.13 -2.53 8.41
CA GLY A 168 2.12 -1.81 9.21
C GLY A 168 2.12 -0.30 8.94
N GLN A 169 3.04 0.38 9.61
CA GLN A 169 3.27 1.82 9.44
C GLN A 169 4.58 2.07 8.71
N THR A 170 4.63 3.07 7.85
CA THR A 170 5.84 3.45 7.10
C THR A 170 6.92 4.08 7.96
N HIS A 171 6.62 4.42 9.21
CA HIS A 171 7.61 5.03 10.11
C HIS A 171 8.74 4.05 10.46
N ASP A 172 9.92 4.27 9.88
CA ASP A 172 11.10 3.44 10.09
C ASP A 172 12.35 4.31 10.17
N PRO A 173 12.78 4.77 11.36
CA PRO A 173 13.92 5.68 11.50
C PRO A 173 15.22 5.23 10.81
N ALA A 174 15.38 3.93 10.55
CA ALA A 174 16.55 3.37 9.88
C ALA A 174 16.41 3.30 8.34
N GLY A 175 15.25 3.63 7.79
CA GLY A 175 14.96 3.60 6.34
C GLY A 175 15.13 2.22 5.72
N ARG A 176 14.87 1.15 6.48
CA ARG A 176 14.98 -0.24 6.04
C ARG A 176 13.84 -0.62 5.10
N LEU A 177 12.64 -0.07 5.27
CA LEU A 177 11.49 -0.33 4.41
C LEU A 177 11.76 0.04 2.95
N ALA A 178 12.18 1.27 2.68
CA ALA A 178 12.50 1.74 1.33
C ALA A 178 13.75 1.07 0.72
N LYS A 179 14.59 0.47 1.56
CA LYS A 179 15.79 -0.30 1.15
C LYS A 179 15.53 -1.80 0.99
N GLY A 180 14.29 -2.29 1.19
CA GLY A 180 13.99 -3.72 1.10
C GLY A 180 14.56 -4.57 2.24
N HIS A 181 14.94 -3.95 3.36
CA HIS A 181 15.61 -4.61 4.50
C HIS A 181 14.72 -4.67 5.76
N HIS A 182 13.42 -4.44 5.62
CA HIS A 182 12.53 -4.39 6.78
C HIS A 182 12.15 -5.80 7.24
N MET A 183 12.73 -6.23 8.37
CA MET A 183 12.65 -7.61 8.86
C MET A 183 11.23 -8.18 8.94
N ALA A 184 10.26 -7.45 9.48
CA ALA A 184 8.89 -7.96 9.61
C ALA A 184 8.22 -8.17 8.24
N VAL A 185 8.52 -7.28 7.28
CA VAL A 185 7.98 -7.37 5.91
C VAL A 185 8.64 -8.51 5.17
N ASN A 186 9.96 -8.66 5.30
CA ASN A 186 10.70 -9.77 4.69
C ASN A 186 10.27 -11.12 5.26
N ARG A 187 10.05 -11.23 6.58
CA ARG A 187 9.49 -12.44 7.18
C ARG A 187 8.10 -12.76 6.61
N ALA A 188 7.24 -11.76 6.47
CA ALA A 188 5.90 -11.94 5.90
C ALA A 188 5.95 -12.31 4.41
N ARG A 189 6.87 -11.71 3.64
CA ARG A 189 7.18 -12.09 2.25
C ARG A 189 7.64 -13.54 2.15
N ASP A 190 8.62 -13.92 2.97
CA ASP A 190 9.19 -15.28 2.95
C ASP A 190 8.15 -16.33 3.38
N ALA A 191 7.23 -15.97 4.29
CA ALA A 191 6.09 -16.80 4.67
C ALA A 191 4.96 -16.80 3.61
N GLY A 192 4.84 -15.74 2.81
CA GLY A 192 3.76 -15.45 1.86
C GLY A 192 3.82 -16.17 0.52
N MET A 193 4.71 -17.16 0.40
CA MET A 193 5.01 -17.98 -0.79
C MET A 193 5.92 -17.33 -1.83
N VAL A 194 6.85 -18.14 -2.34
CA VAL A 194 7.86 -17.82 -3.39
C VAL A 194 7.23 -17.49 -4.75
N GLU A 195 5.95 -17.82 -4.93
CA GLU A 195 5.23 -17.78 -6.22
C GLU A 195 4.43 -16.50 -6.48
N SER A 196 4.57 -15.51 -5.60
CA SER A 196 3.83 -14.26 -5.65
C SER A 196 4.75 -13.07 -5.82
N ASP A 197 4.27 -12.06 -6.54
CA ASP A 197 4.87 -10.73 -6.48
C ASP A 197 4.31 -9.98 -5.26
N MET A 198 5.20 -9.40 -4.48
CA MET A 198 4.88 -8.69 -3.24
C MET A 198 4.84 -7.19 -3.45
N PHE A 199 3.81 -6.54 -2.91
CA PHE A 199 3.61 -5.10 -3.02
C PHE A 199 3.48 -4.44 -1.66
N LEU A 200 3.97 -3.22 -1.57
CA LEU A 200 3.53 -2.28 -0.55
C LEU A 200 2.39 -1.44 -1.12
N LEU A 201 1.18 -1.64 -0.62
CA LEU A 201 0.07 -0.73 -0.81
C LEU A 201 0.12 0.33 0.29
N ILE A 202 0.67 1.50 0.00
CA ILE A 202 0.78 2.61 0.95
C ILE A 202 -0.48 3.48 0.85
N GLN A 203 -1.06 3.84 2.00
CA GLN A 203 -2.29 4.61 2.10
C GLN A 203 -2.19 5.74 3.12
N ARG A 204 -2.67 6.91 2.72
CA ARG A 204 -2.97 8.03 3.63
C ARG A 204 -4.46 8.04 3.92
N PHE A 205 -4.82 8.21 5.19
CA PHE A 205 -6.19 8.33 5.63
C PHE A 205 -6.52 9.76 6.01
N ASP A 206 -7.74 10.18 5.70
CA ASP A 206 -8.39 11.34 6.31
C ASP A 206 -9.28 10.84 7.44
N VAL A 207 -9.10 11.37 8.65
CA VAL A 207 -9.85 10.93 9.83
C VAL A 207 -10.75 12.07 10.29
N LYS A 208 -12.05 11.87 10.11
CA LYS A 208 -13.08 12.76 10.64
C LYS A 208 -13.45 12.30 12.05
N VAL A 209 -13.31 13.21 13.02
CA VAL A 209 -13.69 13.00 14.41
C VAL A 209 -15.03 13.69 14.68
N GLU A 210 -15.98 12.95 15.25
CA GLU A 210 -17.25 13.47 15.74
C GLU A 210 -17.25 13.36 17.27
N THR A 211 -17.40 14.50 17.94
CA THR A 211 -17.36 14.60 19.40
C THR A 211 -18.22 15.78 19.88
N ALA A 212 -18.69 15.70 21.12
CA ALA A 212 -19.35 16.82 21.81
C ALA A 212 -18.36 17.72 22.56
N ALA A 213 -17.08 17.37 22.59
CA ALA A 213 -16.03 18.19 23.18
C ALA A 213 -15.91 19.54 22.44
N THR A 214 -15.73 20.62 23.19
CA THR A 214 -15.64 21.98 22.65
C THR A 214 -14.21 22.47 22.50
N ASP A 215 -13.22 21.77 23.05
CA ASP A 215 -11.81 22.14 23.01
C ASP A 215 -11.05 21.37 21.91
N LEU A 216 -10.38 22.11 21.02
CA LEU A 216 -9.54 21.59 19.96
C LEU A 216 -8.27 20.91 20.49
N SER A 217 -7.86 21.20 21.73
CA SER A 217 -6.72 20.54 22.36
C SER A 217 -6.94 19.04 22.58
N GLU A 218 -8.21 18.57 22.57
CA GLU A 218 -8.60 17.17 22.76
C GLU A 218 -8.53 16.32 21.49
N GLU A 219 -8.17 16.91 20.34
CA GLU A 219 -8.02 16.17 19.10
C GLU A 219 -6.78 15.25 19.14
N ALA A 220 -6.98 14.01 18.71
CA ALA A 220 -5.92 13.03 18.63
C ALA A 220 -4.85 13.44 17.61
N SER A 221 -3.58 13.24 17.97
CA SER A 221 -2.48 13.48 17.05
C SER A 221 -2.54 12.51 15.86
N MET A 222 -1.95 12.90 14.72
CA MET A 222 -1.85 12.03 13.54
C MET A 222 -1.25 10.65 13.85
N ARG A 223 -0.28 10.60 14.77
CA ARG A 223 0.30 9.33 15.24
C ARG A 223 -0.77 8.45 15.89
N THR A 224 -1.60 9.02 16.74
CA THR A 224 -2.68 8.30 17.45
C THR A 224 -3.71 7.76 16.48
N HIS A 225 -4.13 8.56 15.49
CA HIS A 225 -5.02 8.12 14.42
C HIS A 225 -4.46 6.89 13.70
N VAL A 226 -3.17 6.94 13.35
CA VAL A 226 -2.49 5.85 12.65
C VAL A 226 -2.37 4.60 13.52
N ASP A 227 -2.03 4.73 14.81
CA ASP A 227 -1.90 3.59 15.73
C ASP A 227 -3.24 2.84 15.89
N LEU A 228 -4.35 3.57 16.08
CA LEU A 228 -5.69 2.97 16.20
C LEU A 228 -6.16 2.36 14.88
N LEU A 229 -5.89 3.01 13.75
CA LEU A 229 -6.19 2.46 12.43
C LEU A 229 -5.39 1.20 12.12
N GLU A 230 -4.09 1.18 12.43
CA GLU A 230 -3.25 -0.01 12.29
C GLU A 230 -3.85 -1.17 13.10
N GLY A 231 -4.23 -0.93 14.36
CA GLY A 231 -4.85 -1.93 15.21
C GLY A 231 -6.15 -2.51 14.63
N ALA A 232 -7.03 -1.65 14.13
CA ALA A 232 -8.28 -2.06 13.49
C ALA A 232 -8.03 -2.87 12.20
N LEU A 233 -7.09 -2.44 11.36
CA LEU A 233 -6.76 -3.10 10.09
C LEU A 233 -6.05 -4.44 10.30
N ILE A 234 -5.18 -4.56 11.31
CA ILE A 234 -4.61 -5.85 11.73
C ILE A 234 -5.73 -6.79 12.15
N GLY A 235 -6.66 -6.33 13.00
CA GLY A 235 -7.80 -7.13 13.44
C GLY A 235 -8.74 -7.56 12.32
N TYR A 236 -8.81 -6.77 11.25
CA TYR A 236 -9.65 -7.02 10.08
C TYR A 236 -9.01 -7.98 9.06
N PHE A 237 -7.73 -7.80 8.74
CA PHE A 237 -7.05 -8.55 7.68
C PHE A 237 -6.19 -9.71 8.17
N GLU A 238 -5.40 -9.53 9.24
CA GLU A 238 -4.44 -10.54 9.71
C GLU A 238 -5.09 -11.56 10.67
N GLY A 239 -6.00 -11.08 11.51
CA GLY A 239 -6.74 -11.90 12.46
C GLY A 239 -5.92 -12.40 13.65
N PRO A 240 -6.59 -13.06 14.62
CA PRO A 240 -5.96 -13.50 15.87
C PRO A 240 -4.97 -14.66 15.67
N THR A 241 -5.02 -15.35 14.54
CA THR A 241 -4.17 -16.52 14.23
C THR A 241 -2.91 -16.17 13.44
N SER A 242 -2.65 -14.89 13.17
CA SER A 242 -1.46 -14.45 12.43
C SER A 242 -0.19 -14.87 13.16
N ARG A 243 0.66 -15.67 12.49
CA ARG A 243 1.96 -16.10 13.01
C ARG A 243 3.09 -15.11 12.71
N LEU A 244 2.77 -13.96 12.11
CA LEU A 244 3.76 -12.97 11.70
C LEU A 244 4.28 -12.14 12.87
N ARG A 245 3.54 -12.15 13.99
CA ARG A 245 3.78 -11.35 15.19
C ARG A 245 3.97 -12.25 16.40
N SER A 246 4.88 -11.86 17.29
CA SER A 246 5.06 -12.53 18.56
C SER A 246 3.94 -12.18 19.55
N GLU A 247 3.69 -13.05 20.53
CA GLU A 247 2.71 -12.79 21.59
C GLU A 247 3.04 -11.52 22.39
N ILE A 248 4.33 -11.22 22.57
CA ILE A 248 4.79 -10.00 23.25
C ILE A 248 4.43 -8.75 22.44
N GLU A 249 4.65 -8.76 21.12
CA GLU A 249 4.25 -7.64 20.24
C GLU A 249 2.74 -7.43 20.25
N LEU A 250 1.96 -8.52 20.23
CA LEU A 250 0.51 -8.47 20.30
C LEU A 250 0.03 -7.93 21.65
N GLY A 251 0.63 -8.37 22.76
CA GLY A 251 0.33 -7.89 24.10
C GLY A 251 0.61 -6.40 24.26
N ASN A 252 1.83 -5.96 23.91
CA ASN A 252 2.21 -4.55 23.99
C ASN A 252 1.29 -3.66 23.15
N ARG A 253 0.92 -4.11 21.93
CA ARG A 253 -0.03 -3.36 21.11
C ARG A 253 -1.39 -3.28 21.76
N ARG A 254 -1.93 -4.40 22.27
CA ARG A 254 -3.25 -4.41 22.91
C ARG A 254 -3.28 -3.44 24.08
N ASP A 255 -2.26 -3.43 24.92
CA ASP A 255 -2.21 -2.55 26.09
C ASP A 255 -2.13 -1.08 25.67
N HIS A 256 -1.31 -0.75 24.65
CA HIS A 256 -1.25 0.58 24.04
C HIS A 256 -2.60 1.02 23.44
N LEU A 257 -3.27 0.16 22.68
CA LEU A 257 -4.58 0.47 22.10
C LEU A 257 -5.66 0.66 23.17
N ALA A 258 -5.60 -0.09 24.28
CA ALA A 258 -6.50 0.10 25.41
C ALA A 258 -6.29 1.48 26.07
N GLU A 259 -5.04 1.89 26.24
CA GLU A 259 -4.70 3.23 26.74
C GLU A 259 -5.20 4.33 25.81
N LEU A 260 -4.97 4.21 24.49
CA LEU A 260 -5.45 5.17 23.51
C LEU A 260 -6.98 5.25 23.47
N GLN A 261 -7.67 4.11 23.47
CA GLN A 261 -9.12 4.06 23.53
C GLN A 261 -9.66 4.80 24.76
N TYR A 262 -9.06 4.55 25.93
CA TYR A 262 -9.45 5.18 27.18
C TYR A 262 -9.13 6.68 27.22
N THR A 263 -8.00 7.08 26.63
CA THR A 263 -7.55 8.48 26.59
C THR A 263 -8.46 9.34 25.71
N TYR A 264 -8.90 8.81 24.57
CA TYR A 264 -9.72 9.55 23.61
C TYR A 264 -11.21 9.24 23.68
N PHE A 265 -11.64 8.44 24.67
CA PHE A 265 -13.02 7.94 24.79
C PHE A 265 -13.59 7.46 23.44
N LEU A 266 -12.76 6.74 22.68
CA LEU A 266 -13.14 6.25 21.37
C LEU A 266 -14.19 5.15 21.53
N THR A 267 -15.39 5.44 21.06
CA THR A 267 -16.53 4.50 21.11
C THR A 267 -16.61 3.64 19.86
N LYS A 268 -16.29 4.22 18.71
CA LYS A 268 -16.41 3.58 17.41
C LYS A 268 -15.46 4.20 16.39
N LEU A 269 -14.81 3.34 15.60
CA LEU A 269 -14.02 3.69 14.44
C LEU A 269 -14.62 3.03 13.21
N THR A 270 -15.00 3.80 12.21
CA THR A 270 -15.41 3.28 10.89
C THR A 270 -14.25 3.43 9.92
N VAL A 271 -13.89 2.34 9.23
CA VAL A 271 -12.82 2.33 8.22
C VAL A 271 -13.44 2.04 6.86
N ASP A 272 -13.18 2.91 5.89
CA ASP A 272 -13.62 2.77 4.50
C ASP A 272 -12.43 2.81 3.56
N LEU A 273 -12.10 1.65 2.98
CA LEU A 273 -11.02 1.51 2.01
C LEU A 273 -11.46 1.78 0.56
N GLY A 274 -12.77 2.01 0.33
CA GLY A 274 -13.27 2.32 -1.00
C GLY A 274 -13.03 3.77 -1.38
N PHE A 275 -12.82 4.01 -2.68
CA PHE A 275 -12.73 5.34 -3.26
C PHE A 275 -13.19 5.31 -4.73
N GLN A 276 -13.50 6.48 -5.27
CA GLN A 276 -13.91 6.63 -6.67
C GLN A 276 -12.73 6.34 -7.61
N GLY A 277 -12.97 5.57 -8.67
CA GLY A 277 -11.94 5.20 -9.63
C GLY A 277 -11.09 3.98 -9.24
N ALA A 278 -11.37 3.35 -8.09
CA ALA A 278 -10.78 2.05 -7.77
C ALA A 278 -11.18 1.00 -8.84
N ASP A 279 -10.19 0.33 -9.42
CA ASP A 279 -10.37 -0.72 -10.41
C ASP A 279 -10.12 -2.12 -9.80
N GLY A 280 -10.04 -3.15 -10.63
CA GLY A 280 -9.77 -4.52 -10.20
C GLY A 280 -8.38 -4.71 -9.55
N PHE A 281 -7.46 -3.75 -9.71
CA PHE A 281 -6.15 -3.80 -9.05
C PHE A 281 -6.26 -3.57 -7.53
N TYR A 282 -7.36 -2.94 -7.09
CA TYR A 282 -7.70 -2.68 -5.69
C TYR A 282 -8.68 -3.71 -5.09
N ASP A 283 -8.99 -4.79 -5.81
CA ASP A 283 -9.68 -5.93 -5.21
C ASP A 283 -8.72 -6.58 -4.20
N LEU A 284 -9.02 -6.47 -2.91
CA LEU A 284 -8.22 -7.03 -1.83
C LEU A 284 -8.96 -8.17 -1.14
N GLU A 285 -8.20 -9.10 -0.57
CA GLU A 285 -8.70 -10.19 0.26
C GLU A 285 -7.67 -10.57 1.32
N SER A 286 -8.06 -11.36 2.30
CA SER A 286 -7.14 -12.04 3.22
C SER A 286 -7.77 -13.36 3.68
N PRO A 287 -7.05 -14.21 4.43
CA PRO A 287 -7.64 -15.40 5.03
C PRO A 287 -8.87 -15.12 5.91
N GLN A 288 -8.99 -13.89 6.44
CA GLN A 288 -10.10 -13.47 7.31
C GLN A 288 -11.14 -12.62 6.57
N ALA A 289 -10.71 -11.75 5.65
CA ALA A 289 -11.57 -10.84 4.92
C ALA A 289 -11.81 -11.34 3.50
N GLY A 290 -13.07 -11.60 3.15
CA GLY A 290 -13.46 -11.97 1.79
C GLY A 290 -13.11 -10.88 0.77
N ARG A 291 -12.95 -11.30 -0.49
CA ARG A 291 -12.62 -10.41 -1.62
C ARG A 291 -13.59 -9.25 -1.72
N SER A 292 -13.08 -8.03 -1.69
CA SER A 292 -13.84 -6.83 -2.03
C SER A 292 -12.92 -5.73 -2.57
N ARG A 293 -13.47 -4.87 -3.42
CA ARG A 293 -12.82 -3.61 -3.80
C ARG A 293 -12.97 -2.53 -2.74
N ARG A 294 -13.98 -2.66 -1.88
CA ARG A 294 -14.29 -1.73 -0.81
C ARG A 294 -14.45 -2.49 0.48
N HIS A 295 -13.40 -2.49 1.31
CA HIS A 295 -13.54 -2.95 2.69
C HIS A 295 -14.05 -1.80 3.55
N LEU A 296 -15.33 -1.87 3.91
CA LEU A 296 -16.04 -0.94 4.79
C LEU A 296 -16.50 -1.67 6.05
N PHE A 297 -15.95 -1.30 7.21
CA PHE A 297 -16.26 -1.96 8.47
C PHE A 297 -16.25 -0.99 9.64
N GLU A 298 -16.92 -1.37 10.71
CA GLU A 298 -16.87 -0.71 12.00
C GLU A 298 -16.00 -1.52 12.95
N CYS A 299 -15.27 -0.80 13.80
CA CYS A 299 -14.39 -1.35 14.81
C CYS A 299 -14.69 -0.64 16.13
N SER A 300 -14.96 -1.43 17.16
CA SER A 300 -14.83 -1.00 18.55
C SER A 300 -13.63 -1.69 19.18
N PHE A 301 -13.14 -1.17 20.30
CA PHE A 301 -12.05 -1.81 21.03
C PHE A 301 -12.59 -2.30 22.38
N THR A 302 -12.27 -3.55 22.75
CA THR A 302 -12.61 -4.12 24.05
C THR A 302 -11.33 -4.55 24.72
N ALA A 303 -10.90 -3.83 25.76
CA ALA A 303 -9.59 -4.01 26.39
C ALA A 303 -8.45 -4.02 25.35
N GLY A 304 -8.48 -3.07 24.40
CA GLY A 304 -7.50 -2.95 23.33
C GLY A 304 -7.58 -3.98 22.20
N ALA A 305 -8.46 -4.98 22.30
CA ALA A 305 -8.72 -5.92 21.21
C ALA A 305 -9.77 -5.35 20.24
N PRO A 306 -9.49 -5.32 18.92
CA PRO A 306 -10.45 -4.85 17.93
C PRO A 306 -11.62 -5.83 17.79
N VAL A 307 -12.85 -5.31 17.83
CA VAL A 307 -14.09 -6.02 17.57
C VAL A 307 -14.69 -5.47 16.28
N ILE A 308 -14.72 -6.31 15.26
CA ILE A 308 -14.99 -5.91 13.88
C ILE A 308 -16.42 -6.29 13.48
N GLN A 309 -17.13 -5.35 12.85
CA GLN A 309 -18.40 -5.59 12.16
C GLN A 309 -18.32 -5.11 10.71
N ARG A 310 -18.43 -6.03 9.76
CA ARG A 310 -18.47 -5.70 8.34
C ARG A 310 -19.79 -5.01 7.98
N LEU A 311 -19.71 -3.90 7.25
CA LEU A 311 -20.87 -3.23 6.67
C LEU A 311 -21.03 -3.60 5.20
N ALA A 312 -22.22 -3.36 4.64
CA ALA A 312 -22.46 -3.51 3.20
C ALA A 312 -21.66 -2.48 2.39
N ASP A 313 -21.15 -2.88 1.22
CA ASP A 313 -20.29 -2.04 0.37
C ASP A 313 -20.99 -0.79 -0.21
N ASN A 314 -22.30 -0.68 -0.07
CA ASN A 314 -23.08 0.49 -0.50
C ASN A 314 -23.61 1.33 0.67
N ALA A 315 -23.21 1.03 1.91
CA ALA A 315 -23.75 1.70 3.10
C ALA A 315 -23.35 3.19 3.20
N ARG A 316 -22.35 3.64 2.44
CA ARG A 316 -21.85 5.02 2.43
C ARG A 316 -21.45 5.46 1.01
N PRO A 317 -21.46 6.75 0.66
CA PRO A 317 -20.90 7.22 -0.61
C PRO A 317 -19.39 6.95 -0.69
N LEU A 318 -18.85 6.82 -1.90
CA LEU A 318 -17.40 6.66 -2.12
C LEU A 318 -16.70 8.02 -2.08
N PRO A 319 -15.61 8.18 -1.32
CA PRO A 319 -14.80 9.39 -1.34
C PRO A 319 -14.08 9.54 -2.69
N ALA A 320 -13.95 10.78 -3.15
CA ALA A 320 -13.03 11.12 -4.23
C ALA A 320 -11.62 11.31 -3.63
N LEU A 321 -10.61 10.74 -4.27
CA LEU A 321 -9.23 10.99 -3.85
C LEU A 321 -8.85 12.43 -4.18
N ARG A 322 -8.09 13.07 -3.29
CA ARG A 322 -7.53 14.41 -3.57
C ARG A 322 -6.37 14.22 -4.55
N ALA A 323 -6.42 14.94 -5.67
CA ALA A 323 -5.39 14.92 -6.72
C ALA A 323 -4.06 15.49 -6.22
#